data_AF-A0A3D1UR17-F1
#
_entry.id   AF-A0A3D1UR17-F1
#
_cell.length_a   1.000
_cell.length_b   1.000
_cell.length_c   1.000
_cell.angle_alpha   90.00
_cell.angle_beta   90.00
_cell.angle_gamma   90.00
#
_symmetry.space_group_name_H-M   'P 1'
#
loop_
_entity.id
_entity.type
_entity.pdbx_description
1 polymer ?
#
loop_
_entity_poly.entity_id
_entity_poly.type
_entity_poly.pdbx_seq_one_letter_code
_entity_poly.pdbx_strand_id
1 'polypeptide(L)'
;MQVRKLFFALMILSAGGILTASENRLEVKRNGVRTVLRSRFSGEYTLEQHFYTNGPNRQFNFAPCCLTAPGKQKLPLSASGDDSTPWNFNGTYIGANHGDFMASRLEFPETHGLTVKDTGSEWTDPRGRRFYILKVENERCLWVISENLGKGDIWRFVRPEADGLKNASGKALNGYRTSMQQLRPAVRITGREYLADGKPLGDSESAVCDVFTVRETYDILATDSILAHVRKNAGRESSFTDPAVDKVLTQSMEYQFYPDGSCIVTHRARFFRDVRLGYMGFIQAGPMNYTRCFERHTYYIPKIRPFTVNGILYDFGNGVDYSKKLPHTIYFKNDSFADPGNPPDRFLQYVEGAGKPEVGFAIGYAVTEGIGMNSVRKNNIRTALFLYTSNKTYPYALDGAKMPVIRSGSEFYCMAYRQYFDASRGWYANRQGKDKIYYVDFREPVSGRELVFPDEAAGKKPVVLEKTASLKMMVSGKAALRFTCPEKNSYAVLKFQ
;
A
#
# COMPACT_ATOMS: atom_id res chain seq x y z
N MET A 1 24.17 26.77 -61.73
CA MET A 1 24.80 26.18 -60.53
C MET A 1 24.56 27.13 -59.35
N GLN A 2 23.50 26.93 -58.55
CA GLN A 2 23.34 27.36 -57.15
C GLN A 2 21.87 27.25 -56.70
N VAL A 3 21.64 26.33 -55.76
CA VAL A 3 20.79 26.36 -54.56
C VAL A 3 19.70 27.44 -54.45
N ARG A 4 18.44 27.02 -54.29
CA ARG A 4 17.49 27.64 -53.35
C ARG A 4 16.54 26.60 -52.75
N LYS A 5 16.74 26.36 -51.45
CA LYS A 5 15.90 25.55 -50.55
C LYS A 5 14.58 26.28 -50.31
N LEU A 6 13.45 25.59 -50.50
CA LEU A 6 12.17 26.01 -49.95
C LEU A 6 11.93 25.19 -48.68
N PHE A 7 12.13 25.85 -47.53
CA PHE A 7 11.66 25.41 -46.23
C PHE A 7 10.23 25.92 -46.07
N PHE A 8 9.23 25.06 -45.85
CA PHE A 8 8.05 25.44 -45.06
C PHE A 8 7.38 24.20 -44.43
N ALA A 9 7.54 24.14 -43.10
CA ALA A 9 6.62 23.64 -42.08
C ALA A 9 5.83 22.35 -42.37
N LEU A 10 6.44 21.21 -42.05
CA LEU A 10 5.69 20.03 -41.60
C LEU A 10 5.33 20.27 -40.12
N MET A 11 4.10 20.71 -39.85
CA MET A 11 3.53 20.62 -38.50
C MET A 11 3.46 19.14 -38.14
N ILE A 12 4.36 18.69 -37.27
CA ILE A 12 4.20 17.46 -36.53
C ILE A 12 3.04 17.70 -35.57
N LEU A 13 1.81 17.37 -36.00
CA LEU A 13 0.78 16.97 -35.06
C LEU A 13 1.32 15.72 -34.38
N SER A 14 1.79 15.88 -33.14
CA SER A 14 1.95 14.76 -32.25
C SER A 14 0.58 14.08 -32.15
N ALA A 15 0.54 12.82 -32.59
CA ALA A 15 -0.60 11.93 -32.41
C ALA A 15 -0.77 11.61 -30.91
N GLY A 16 -1.13 12.63 -30.12
CA GLY A 16 -1.84 12.43 -28.86
C GLY A 16 -3.27 12.09 -29.26
N GLY A 17 -3.55 10.81 -29.45
CA GLY A 17 -4.90 10.34 -29.77
C GLY A 17 -5.89 10.91 -28.76
N ILE A 18 -6.76 11.78 -29.23
CA ILE A 18 -7.92 12.29 -28.50
C ILE A 18 -8.81 11.07 -28.25
N LEU A 19 -8.93 10.67 -26.99
CA LEU A 19 -9.71 9.51 -26.56
C LEU A 19 -11.20 9.85 -26.69
N THR A 20 -11.89 9.23 -27.64
CA THR A 20 -13.35 9.16 -27.60
C THR A 20 -13.76 8.32 -26.39
N ALA A 21 -14.78 8.76 -25.66
CA ALA A 21 -15.19 8.16 -24.39
C ALA A 21 -15.61 6.67 -24.48
N SER A 22 -15.86 6.14 -25.68
CA SER A 22 -16.28 4.76 -25.89
C SER A 22 -15.15 3.72 -25.84
N GLU A 23 -13.88 4.12 -25.98
CA GLU A 23 -12.74 3.18 -26.07
C GLU A 23 -11.94 2.99 -24.77
N ASN A 24 -12.22 3.78 -23.72
CA ASN A 24 -11.41 3.77 -22.49
C ASN A 24 -12.11 2.98 -21.37
N ARG A 25 -12.35 1.69 -21.59
CA ARG A 25 -12.96 0.76 -20.61
C ARG A 25 -11.92 -0.25 -20.09
N LEU A 26 -12.25 -0.88 -18.96
CA LEU A 26 -11.41 -1.87 -18.30
C LEU A 26 -11.86 -3.27 -18.71
N GLU A 27 -10.95 -4.05 -19.29
CA GLU A 27 -11.15 -5.48 -19.46
C GLU A 27 -10.74 -6.22 -18.18
N VAL A 28 -11.61 -7.10 -17.71
CA VAL A 28 -11.42 -7.88 -16.49
C VAL A 28 -11.49 -9.36 -16.85
N LYS A 29 -10.52 -10.13 -16.38
CA LYS A 29 -10.57 -11.60 -16.45
C LYS A 29 -10.30 -12.18 -15.07
N ARG A 30 -11.30 -12.86 -14.49
CA ARG A 30 -11.15 -13.62 -13.24
C ARG A 30 -10.77 -15.06 -13.56
N ASN A 31 -9.91 -15.64 -12.74
CA ASN A 31 -9.55 -17.06 -12.76
C ASN A 31 -9.33 -17.54 -11.32
N GLY A 32 -10.41 -17.93 -10.67
CA GLY A 32 -10.46 -18.23 -9.24
C GLY A 32 -9.88 -17.09 -8.40
N VAL A 33 -8.76 -17.38 -7.73
CA VAL A 33 -8.07 -16.46 -6.81
C VAL A 33 -7.23 -15.40 -7.51
N ARG A 34 -7.08 -15.45 -8.84
CA ARG A 34 -6.29 -14.47 -9.62
C ARG A 34 -7.21 -13.65 -10.50
N THR A 35 -6.92 -12.35 -10.61
CA THR A 35 -7.62 -11.47 -11.56
C THR A 35 -6.60 -10.66 -12.34
N VAL A 36 -6.89 -10.48 -13.62
CA VAL A 36 -6.12 -9.63 -14.54
C VAL A 36 -7.03 -8.53 -15.04
N LEU A 37 -6.52 -7.30 -14.99
CA LEU A 37 -7.19 -6.10 -15.48
C LEU A 37 -6.36 -5.51 -16.61
N ARG A 38 -6.97 -5.12 -17.72
CA ARG A 38 -6.30 -4.46 -18.84
C ARG A 38 -6.99 -3.15 -19.19
N SER A 39 -6.20 -2.11 -19.36
CA SER A 39 -6.66 -0.82 -19.89
C SER A 39 -5.62 -0.19 -20.78
N ARG A 40 -6.06 0.68 -21.68
CA ARG A 40 -5.16 1.45 -22.54
C ARG A 40 -4.27 2.36 -21.69
N PHE A 41 -3.00 2.48 -22.06
CA PHE A 41 -2.04 3.33 -21.33
C PHE A 41 -1.56 4.51 -22.17
N SER A 42 -0.71 4.26 -23.18
CA SER A 42 -0.13 5.29 -24.06
C SER A 42 0.27 4.68 -25.39
N GLY A 43 -0.11 5.34 -26.50
CA GLY A 43 0.07 4.81 -27.84
C GLY A 43 -0.55 3.42 -28.00
N GLU A 44 0.29 2.44 -28.34
CA GLU A 44 -0.05 1.01 -28.48
C GLU A 44 0.03 0.21 -27.16
N TYR A 45 0.56 0.81 -26.09
CA TYR A 45 0.75 0.11 -24.83
C TYR A 45 -0.55 -0.02 -24.02
N THR A 46 -0.74 -1.21 -23.46
CA THR A 46 -1.80 -1.59 -22.53
C THR A 46 -1.19 -1.80 -21.15
N LEU A 47 -1.81 -1.21 -20.13
CA LEU A 47 -1.51 -1.46 -18.73
C LEU A 47 -2.21 -2.75 -18.30
N GLU A 48 -1.45 -3.73 -17.82
CA GLU A 48 -1.96 -4.97 -17.27
C GLU A 48 -1.65 -5.03 -15.76
N GLN A 49 -2.71 -4.96 -14.95
CA GLN A 49 -2.65 -5.01 -13.49
C GLN A 49 -3.14 -6.37 -13.00
N HIS A 50 -2.45 -6.92 -12.00
CA HIS A 50 -2.80 -8.21 -11.42
C HIS A 50 -3.03 -8.08 -9.91
N PHE A 51 -3.94 -8.89 -9.39
CA PHE A 51 -4.07 -9.11 -7.96
C PHE A 51 -4.53 -10.55 -7.70
N TYR A 52 -4.38 -11.00 -6.45
CA TYR A 52 -4.89 -12.28 -6.01
C TYR A 52 -5.55 -12.21 -4.64
N THR A 53 -6.37 -13.21 -4.31
CA THR A 53 -7.16 -13.27 -3.07
C THR A 53 -6.91 -14.55 -2.28
N ASN A 54 -5.68 -15.05 -2.38
CA ASN A 54 -5.15 -16.21 -1.65
C ASN A 54 -3.81 -15.91 -0.96
N GLY A 55 -3.64 -14.69 -0.40
CA GLY A 55 -2.45 -14.37 0.38
C GLY A 55 -2.25 -15.27 1.61
N PRO A 56 -1.20 -15.06 2.41
CA PRO A 56 -0.93 -15.90 3.59
C PRO A 56 -2.07 -16.01 4.60
N ASN A 57 -2.91 -14.97 4.71
CA ASN A 57 -4.17 -14.99 5.48
C ASN A 57 -5.41 -15.11 4.57
N ARG A 58 -5.24 -15.59 3.33
CA ARG A 58 -6.24 -15.66 2.25
C ARG A 58 -6.84 -14.33 1.83
N GLN A 59 -6.25 -13.21 2.23
CA GLN A 59 -6.73 -11.86 1.94
C GLN A 59 -6.34 -11.39 0.52
N PHE A 60 -6.93 -10.28 0.08
CA PHE A 60 -6.54 -9.57 -1.13
C PHE A 60 -5.05 -9.20 -1.09
N ASN A 61 -4.39 -9.25 -2.24
CA ASN A 61 -3.06 -8.69 -2.40
C ASN A 61 -2.79 -8.26 -3.84
N PHE A 62 -2.14 -7.11 -3.98
CA PHE A 62 -1.62 -6.69 -5.27
C PHE A 62 -0.55 -7.66 -5.76
N ALA A 63 -0.53 -7.88 -7.06
CA ALA A 63 0.45 -8.70 -7.76
C ALA A 63 1.18 -7.84 -8.82
N PRO A 64 2.14 -8.40 -9.58
CA PRO A 64 2.91 -7.65 -10.55
C PRO A 64 2.06 -6.78 -11.49
N CYS A 65 2.57 -5.62 -11.87
CA CYS A 65 1.98 -4.74 -12.87
C CYS A 65 2.96 -4.58 -14.04
N CYS A 66 2.45 -4.34 -15.25
CA CYS A 66 3.26 -4.27 -16.45
C CYS A 66 2.61 -3.48 -17.59
N LEU A 67 3.42 -3.02 -18.54
CA LEU A 67 2.98 -2.60 -19.86
C LEU A 67 3.18 -3.72 -20.87
N THR A 68 2.22 -3.88 -21.77
CA THR A 68 2.24 -4.83 -22.88
C THR A 68 1.91 -4.11 -24.19
N ALA A 69 2.48 -4.56 -25.30
CA ALA A 69 2.14 -4.10 -26.64
C ALA A 69 2.37 -5.23 -27.64
N PRO A 70 1.58 -5.35 -28.72
CA PRO A 70 1.75 -6.40 -29.72
C PRO A 70 3.17 -6.43 -30.30
N GLY A 71 3.78 -7.62 -30.38
CA GLY A 71 5.14 -7.80 -30.92
C GLY A 71 6.27 -7.19 -30.07
N LYS A 72 5.98 -6.61 -28.90
CA LYS A 72 6.97 -6.01 -28.01
C LYS A 72 7.18 -6.81 -26.74
N GLN A 73 8.36 -6.65 -26.14
CA GLN A 73 8.67 -7.22 -24.83
C GLN A 73 7.75 -6.62 -23.75
N LYS A 74 7.22 -7.48 -22.87
CA LYS A 74 6.48 -7.08 -21.66
C LYS A 74 7.39 -6.26 -20.72
N LEU A 75 6.94 -5.08 -20.32
CA LEU A 75 7.67 -4.17 -19.44
C LEU A 75 7.13 -4.28 -18.01
N PRO A 76 7.78 -5.01 -17.10
CA PRO A 76 7.36 -5.06 -15.70
C PRO A 76 7.50 -3.68 -15.04
N LEU A 77 6.44 -3.21 -14.41
CA LEU A 77 6.39 -1.94 -13.68
C LEU A 77 6.48 -2.12 -12.15
N SER A 78 6.02 -3.25 -11.63
CA SER A 78 6.19 -3.60 -10.21
C SER A 78 6.15 -5.12 -10.04
N ALA A 79 6.82 -5.62 -9.00
CA ALA A 79 6.74 -7.02 -8.61
C ALA A 79 5.60 -7.31 -7.62
N SER A 80 5.14 -6.30 -6.87
CA SER A 80 4.03 -6.27 -5.88
C SER A 80 3.64 -7.63 -5.25
N GLY A 81 3.82 -7.76 -3.93
CA GLY A 81 3.44 -8.97 -3.18
C GLY A 81 3.34 -8.81 -1.66
N ASP A 82 3.66 -7.63 -1.13
CA ASP A 82 3.51 -7.25 0.28
C ASP A 82 2.96 -5.82 0.33
N ASP A 83 2.00 -5.51 -0.55
CA ASP A 83 1.45 -4.16 -0.73
C ASP A 83 0.10 -3.96 -0.01
N SER A 84 -0.41 -5.01 0.63
CA SER A 84 -1.57 -4.91 1.52
C SER A 84 -1.13 -4.46 2.90
N THR A 85 -1.64 -3.33 3.39
CA THR A 85 -1.14 -2.68 4.61
C THR A 85 -1.66 -3.35 5.87
N PRO A 86 -0.80 -3.93 6.72
CA PRO A 86 -1.18 -4.39 8.05
C PRO A 86 -1.37 -3.21 9.00
N TRP A 87 -2.08 -3.43 10.11
CA TRP A 87 -2.03 -2.51 11.24
C TRP A 87 -0.75 -2.73 12.03
N ASN A 88 -0.16 -1.66 12.57
CA ASN A 88 0.89 -1.76 13.56
C ASN A 88 0.34 -1.37 14.93
N PHE A 89 0.07 -2.35 15.79
CA PHE A 89 -0.37 -2.13 17.16
C PHE A 89 0.13 -3.24 18.09
N ASN A 90 0.11 -2.99 19.40
CA ASN A 90 0.58 -3.89 20.45
C ASN A 90 2.02 -4.40 20.21
N GLY A 91 2.84 -3.58 19.53
CA GLY A 91 4.22 -3.90 19.20
C GLY A 91 4.40 -4.88 18.04
N THR A 92 3.36 -5.17 17.26
CA THR A 92 3.42 -6.08 16.10
C THR A 92 2.74 -5.51 14.84
N TYR A 93 2.99 -6.14 13.70
CA TYR A 93 2.22 -5.97 12.47
C TYR A 93 1.23 -7.12 12.31
N ILE A 94 -0.06 -6.82 12.15
CA ILE A 94 -1.11 -7.84 12.06
C ILE A 94 -2.25 -7.38 11.14
N GLY A 95 -2.89 -8.35 10.48
CA GLY A 95 -3.83 -8.09 9.38
C GLY A 95 -3.13 -8.08 8.03
N ALA A 96 -3.89 -7.90 6.95
CA ALA A 96 -3.38 -8.09 5.60
C ALA A 96 -2.66 -9.46 5.46
N ASN A 97 -1.46 -9.51 4.91
CA ASN A 97 -0.63 -10.73 4.83
C ASN A 97 0.17 -11.01 6.12
N HIS A 98 0.05 -10.20 7.16
CA HIS A 98 0.82 -10.33 8.40
C HIS A 98 0.04 -11.03 9.51
N GLY A 99 0.77 -11.79 10.34
CA GLY A 99 0.31 -12.31 11.62
C GLY A 99 1.23 -11.87 12.74
N ASP A 100 0.75 -11.96 13.99
CA ASP A 100 1.54 -11.57 15.16
C ASP A 100 2.88 -12.31 15.17
N PHE A 101 3.99 -11.57 15.14
CA PHE A 101 5.32 -12.15 15.00
C PHE A 101 5.95 -12.58 16.34
N MET A 102 5.20 -12.53 17.44
CA MET A 102 5.70 -12.95 18.75
C MET A 102 5.68 -14.47 18.98
N ALA A 103 5.02 -15.24 18.10
CA ALA A 103 5.17 -16.69 18.11
C ALA A 103 6.60 -17.07 17.70
N SER A 104 7.11 -18.13 18.33
CA SER A 104 8.45 -18.65 18.11
C SER A 104 8.37 -20.07 17.58
N ARG A 105 9.01 -20.32 16.44
CA ARG A 105 9.20 -21.68 15.92
C ARG A 105 10.47 -22.24 16.52
N LEU A 106 10.36 -23.39 17.18
CA LEU A 106 11.48 -24.16 17.70
C LEU A 106 11.77 -25.29 16.72
N GLU A 107 12.99 -25.32 16.20
CA GLU A 107 13.47 -26.33 15.26
C GLU A 107 14.55 -27.19 15.92
N PHE A 108 14.32 -28.51 15.95
CA PHE A 108 15.16 -29.47 16.61
C PHE A 108 15.98 -30.28 15.59
N PRO A 109 17.25 -30.63 15.90
CA PRO A 109 18.04 -31.51 15.06
C PRO A 109 17.44 -32.93 15.00
N GLU A 110 16.85 -33.38 16.10
CA GLU A 110 16.20 -34.68 16.27
C GLU A 110 14.73 -34.54 16.62
N THR A 111 13.98 -35.66 16.60
CA THR A 111 12.56 -35.63 16.98
C THR A 111 12.36 -35.17 18.41
N HIS A 112 11.42 -34.24 18.62
CA HIS A 112 11.10 -33.72 19.95
C HIS A 112 10.13 -34.62 20.74
N GLY A 113 9.56 -35.65 20.08
CA GLY A 113 8.67 -36.63 20.72
C GLY A 113 7.39 -36.03 21.32
N LEU A 114 6.87 -34.97 20.70
CA LEU A 114 5.61 -34.31 21.02
C LEU A 114 4.66 -34.44 19.83
N THR A 115 3.37 -34.42 20.11
CA THR A 115 2.29 -34.62 19.14
C THR A 115 1.22 -33.56 19.33
N VAL A 116 0.16 -33.60 18.52
CA VAL A 116 -1.03 -32.73 18.71
C VAL A 116 -1.62 -32.85 20.13
N LYS A 117 -1.43 -33.97 20.82
CA LYS A 117 -1.89 -34.13 22.21
C LYS A 117 -1.18 -33.21 23.21
N ASP A 118 -0.05 -32.61 22.82
CA ASP A 118 0.74 -31.71 23.64
C ASP A 118 0.42 -30.22 23.36
N THR A 119 -0.47 -29.89 22.42
CA THR A 119 -0.89 -28.50 22.19
C THR A 119 -1.60 -27.93 23.43
N GLY A 120 -1.40 -26.65 23.72
CA GLY A 120 -1.90 -25.98 24.91
C GLY A 120 -1.14 -26.29 26.20
N SER A 121 -0.20 -27.24 26.20
CA SER A 121 0.63 -27.55 27.37
C SER A 121 1.56 -26.40 27.74
N GLU A 122 1.79 -26.24 29.05
CA GLU A 122 2.64 -25.20 29.62
C GLU A 122 4.08 -25.69 29.79
N TRP A 123 5.03 -24.81 29.45
CA TRP A 123 6.46 -25.02 29.52
C TRP A 123 7.14 -23.78 30.08
N THR A 124 8.08 -23.95 30.99
CA THR A 124 8.76 -22.85 31.67
C THR A 124 10.20 -22.78 31.21
N ASP A 125 10.65 -21.59 30.83
CA ASP A 125 12.05 -21.34 30.47
C ASP A 125 12.95 -21.26 31.72
N PRO A 126 14.29 -21.28 31.58
CA PRO A 126 15.20 -21.15 32.72
C PRO A 126 15.07 -19.84 33.52
N ARG A 127 14.37 -18.83 33.01
CA ARG A 127 14.10 -17.55 33.69
C ARG A 127 12.73 -17.54 34.39
N GLY A 128 12.01 -18.66 34.38
CA GLY A 128 10.70 -18.78 35.01
C GLY A 128 9.54 -18.24 34.19
N ARG A 129 9.74 -17.91 32.89
CA ARG A 129 8.65 -17.46 32.02
C ARG A 129 7.90 -18.64 31.45
N ARG A 130 6.57 -18.52 31.38
CA ARG A 130 5.72 -19.56 30.82
C ARG A 130 5.53 -19.38 29.32
N PHE A 131 5.56 -20.50 28.63
CA PHE A 131 5.32 -20.68 27.21
C PHE A 131 4.30 -21.79 27.00
N TYR A 132 3.54 -21.71 25.91
CA TYR A 132 2.54 -22.69 25.56
C TYR A 132 2.76 -23.17 24.14
N ILE A 133 2.59 -24.48 23.92
CA ILE A 133 2.66 -25.07 22.57
C ILE A 133 1.39 -24.65 21.81
N LEU A 134 1.57 -23.83 20.78
CA LEU A 134 0.48 -23.43 19.89
C LEU A 134 0.18 -24.50 18.84
N LYS A 135 1.23 -25.10 18.29
CA LYS A 135 1.15 -26.03 17.17
C LYS A 135 2.34 -26.98 17.18
N VAL A 136 2.11 -28.25 16.91
CA VAL A 136 3.16 -29.18 16.45
C VAL A 136 3.11 -29.18 14.93
N GLU A 137 4.13 -28.61 14.29
CA GLU A 137 4.19 -28.46 12.84
C GLU A 137 4.62 -29.77 12.18
N ASN A 138 5.60 -30.45 12.76
CA ASN A 138 6.06 -31.79 12.41
C ASN A 138 6.89 -32.36 13.57
N GLU A 139 7.51 -33.52 13.41
CA GLU A 139 8.27 -34.19 14.49
C GLU A 139 9.53 -33.43 14.97
N ARG A 140 9.99 -32.43 14.21
CA ARG A 140 11.17 -31.60 14.51
C ARG A 140 10.85 -30.13 14.70
N CYS A 141 9.58 -29.73 14.58
CA CYS A 141 9.19 -28.32 14.56
C CYS A 141 7.92 -28.11 15.38
N LEU A 142 7.98 -27.20 16.35
CA LEU A 142 6.83 -26.78 17.14
C LEU A 142 6.80 -25.26 17.26
N TRP A 143 5.61 -24.71 17.48
CA TRP A 143 5.41 -23.27 17.68
C TRP A 143 5.02 -23.03 19.13
N VAL A 144 5.69 -22.09 19.78
CA VAL A 144 5.38 -21.63 21.14
C VAL A 144 5.09 -20.15 21.16
N ILE A 145 4.32 -19.73 22.16
CA ILE A 145 4.15 -18.32 22.52
C ILE A 145 4.21 -18.20 24.03
N SER A 146 4.71 -17.07 24.55
CA SER A 146 4.69 -16.85 25.99
C SER A 146 3.26 -16.74 26.52
N GLU A 147 3.11 -16.79 27.83
CA GLU A 147 1.95 -16.20 28.47
C GLU A 147 1.75 -14.72 28.05
N ASN A 148 0.50 -14.25 28.11
CA ASN A 148 0.21 -12.85 27.88
C ASN A 148 0.68 -12.02 29.09
N LEU A 149 1.68 -11.17 28.87
CA LEU A 149 2.24 -10.22 29.85
C LEU A 149 1.60 -8.83 29.75
N GLY A 150 0.55 -8.70 28.95
CA GLY A 150 -0.26 -7.50 28.78
C GLY A 150 -1.27 -7.30 29.91
N LYS A 151 -2.10 -6.27 29.79
CA LYS A 151 -3.18 -5.96 30.75
C LYS A 151 -4.45 -5.60 30.00
N GLY A 152 -5.58 -6.16 30.43
CA GLY A 152 -6.86 -5.99 29.76
C GLY A 152 -6.75 -6.40 28.29
N ASP A 153 -7.29 -5.56 27.42
CA ASP A 153 -7.30 -5.78 25.97
C ASP A 153 -5.93 -5.67 25.29
N ILE A 154 -4.97 -4.97 25.90
CA ILE A 154 -3.65 -4.72 25.31
C ILE A 154 -2.73 -5.88 25.69
N TRP A 155 -2.59 -6.83 24.77
CA TRP A 155 -1.70 -7.98 24.95
C TRP A 155 -0.23 -7.63 24.72
N ARG A 156 0.64 -8.45 25.33
CA ARG A 156 2.09 -8.39 25.11
C ARG A 156 2.68 -9.78 25.28
N PHE A 157 3.40 -10.23 24.27
CA PHE A 157 4.12 -11.51 24.29
C PHE A 157 5.62 -11.28 24.21
N VAL A 158 6.38 -12.30 24.61
CA VAL A 158 7.84 -12.31 24.55
C VAL A 158 8.30 -13.62 23.94
N ARG A 159 9.52 -13.61 23.43
CA ARG A 159 10.18 -14.81 22.89
C ARG A 159 10.92 -15.57 23.99
N PRO A 160 11.11 -16.89 23.86
CA PRO A 160 11.99 -17.64 24.75
C PRO A 160 13.43 -17.16 24.54
N GLU A 161 14.13 -16.91 25.64
CA GLU A 161 15.48 -16.34 25.61
C GLU A 161 16.58 -17.40 25.67
N ALA A 162 16.23 -18.64 26.01
CA ALA A 162 17.16 -19.73 26.18
C ALA A 162 16.55 -21.07 25.79
N ASP A 163 17.42 -22.04 25.60
CA ASP A 163 17.10 -23.46 25.51
C ASP A 163 16.64 -24.01 26.87
N GLY A 164 15.99 -25.17 26.91
CA GLY A 164 15.64 -25.84 28.16
C GLY A 164 14.26 -25.50 28.73
N LEU A 165 13.26 -25.36 27.86
CA LEU A 165 11.86 -25.33 28.27
C LEU A 165 11.51 -26.64 29.02
N LYS A 166 10.92 -26.52 30.22
CA LYS A 166 10.50 -27.67 31.04
C LYS A 166 9.01 -27.66 31.34
N ASN A 167 8.35 -28.81 31.24
CA ASN A 167 6.96 -28.95 31.67
C ASN A 167 6.86 -29.43 33.13
N ALA A 168 5.64 -29.53 33.67
CA ALA A 168 5.39 -29.95 35.05
C ALA A 168 5.84 -31.39 35.37
N SER A 169 5.96 -32.26 34.37
CA SER A 169 6.47 -33.64 34.54
C SER A 169 8.00 -33.72 34.58
N GLY A 170 8.70 -32.59 34.39
CA GLY A 170 10.15 -32.54 34.29
C GLY A 170 10.70 -32.86 32.90
N LYS A 171 9.86 -33.17 31.91
CA LYS A 171 10.28 -33.29 30.50
C LYS A 171 10.86 -31.95 30.05
N ALA A 172 12.03 -32.01 29.42
CA ALA A 172 12.73 -30.85 28.91
C ALA A 172 12.81 -30.89 27.38
N LEU A 173 12.60 -29.75 26.74
CA LEU A 173 12.94 -29.50 25.35
C LEU A 173 14.28 -28.79 25.31
N ASN A 174 15.26 -29.42 24.67
CA ASN A 174 16.63 -28.93 24.53
C ASN A 174 17.10 -28.99 23.06
N GLY A 175 18.18 -28.30 22.76
CA GLY A 175 18.90 -28.37 21.48
C GLY A 175 18.19 -27.71 20.31
N TYR A 176 17.17 -26.88 20.55
CA TYR A 176 16.42 -26.23 19.48
C TYR A 176 17.02 -24.90 19.05
N ARG A 177 16.83 -24.56 17.77
CA ARG A 177 17.00 -23.20 17.24
C ARG A 177 15.66 -22.48 17.31
N THR A 178 15.68 -21.23 17.74
CA THR A 178 14.47 -20.39 17.78
C THR A 178 14.46 -19.44 16.60
N SER A 179 13.35 -19.39 15.87
CA SER A 179 13.10 -18.36 14.86
C SER A 179 11.75 -17.68 15.08
N MET A 180 11.67 -16.42 14.65
CA MET A 180 10.44 -15.64 14.68
C MET A 180 9.44 -16.23 13.69
N GLN A 181 8.20 -16.42 14.13
CA GLN A 181 7.14 -16.94 13.28
C GLN A 181 5.92 -16.03 13.36
N GLN A 182 5.36 -15.66 12.21
CA GLN A 182 4.08 -14.97 12.18
C GLN A 182 2.97 -15.97 12.44
N LEU A 183 2.15 -15.68 13.45
CA LEU A 183 0.98 -16.48 13.80
C LEU A 183 -0.10 -16.29 12.75
N ARG A 184 -0.15 -17.20 11.78
CA ARG A 184 -1.11 -17.20 10.68
C ARG A 184 -1.99 -18.46 10.72
N PRO A 185 -3.28 -18.37 10.34
CA PRO A 185 -3.98 -17.15 9.92
C PRO A 185 -4.25 -16.19 11.09
N ALA A 186 -4.01 -14.89 10.90
CA ALA A 186 -4.34 -13.83 11.88
C ALA A 186 -5.63 -13.08 11.52
N VAL A 187 -6.27 -13.50 10.43
CA VAL A 187 -7.44 -12.87 9.85
C VAL A 187 -8.50 -13.93 9.57
N ARG A 188 -9.76 -13.57 9.82
CA ARG A 188 -10.93 -14.33 9.41
C ARG A 188 -11.69 -13.54 8.36
N ILE A 189 -11.66 -14.00 7.10
CA ILE A 189 -12.42 -13.39 5.99
C ILE A 189 -13.91 -13.68 6.23
N THR A 190 -14.73 -12.62 6.30
CA THR A 190 -16.17 -12.72 6.59
C THR A 190 -17.04 -12.35 5.38
N GLY A 191 -16.47 -11.69 4.37
CA GLY A 191 -17.15 -11.43 3.11
C GLY A 191 -16.19 -11.01 2.01
N ARG A 192 -16.48 -11.42 0.77
CA ARG A 192 -15.76 -10.97 -0.42
C ARG A 192 -16.67 -10.94 -1.64
N GLU A 193 -16.62 -9.84 -2.38
CA GLU A 193 -17.40 -9.65 -3.60
C GLU A 193 -16.51 -9.10 -4.72
N TYR A 194 -16.87 -9.43 -5.96
CA TYR A 194 -16.24 -8.94 -7.17
C TYR A 194 -17.33 -8.37 -8.06
N LEU A 195 -17.20 -7.11 -8.46
CA LEU A 195 -18.25 -6.39 -9.17
C LEU A 195 -17.69 -5.72 -10.42
N ALA A 196 -18.34 -5.92 -11.56
CA ALA A 196 -18.13 -5.16 -12.80
C ALA A 196 -19.31 -4.20 -12.99
N ASP A 197 -19.06 -2.88 -12.93
CA ASP A 197 -20.10 -1.84 -12.95
C ASP A 197 -21.22 -2.08 -11.93
N GLY A 198 -20.83 -2.52 -10.72
CA GLY A 198 -21.74 -2.82 -9.61
C GLY A 198 -22.47 -4.16 -9.72
N LYS A 199 -22.29 -4.93 -10.80
CA LYS A 199 -22.89 -6.26 -10.98
C LYS A 199 -21.91 -7.36 -10.56
N PRO A 200 -22.35 -8.42 -9.85
CA PRO A 200 -21.49 -9.55 -9.51
C PRO A 200 -20.80 -10.14 -10.73
N LEU A 201 -19.49 -10.42 -10.59
CA LEU A 201 -18.68 -11.12 -11.58
C LEU A 201 -18.21 -12.44 -10.99
N GLY A 202 -18.66 -13.55 -11.57
CA GLY A 202 -18.37 -14.91 -11.12
C GLY A 202 -16.91 -15.31 -11.29
N ASP A 203 -16.57 -16.48 -10.74
CA ASP A 203 -15.26 -17.09 -10.95
C ASP A 203 -15.15 -17.56 -12.40
N SER A 204 -13.95 -17.39 -13.00
CA SER A 204 -13.68 -17.72 -14.41
C SER A 204 -14.41 -16.86 -15.46
N GLU A 205 -15.14 -15.83 -15.02
CA GLU A 205 -15.82 -14.88 -15.92
C GLU A 205 -14.89 -13.76 -16.38
N SER A 206 -15.29 -13.11 -17.48
CA SER A 206 -14.65 -11.90 -17.99
C SER A 206 -15.70 -10.82 -18.25
N ALA A 207 -15.29 -9.56 -18.10
CA ALA A 207 -16.17 -8.41 -18.30
C ALA A 207 -15.41 -7.23 -18.92
N VAL A 208 -16.15 -6.35 -19.59
CA VAL A 208 -15.68 -5.02 -19.97
C VAL A 208 -16.53 -4.00 -19.20
N CYS A 209 -15.88 -3.18 -18.38
CA CYS A 209 -16.55 -2.32 -17.40
C CYS A 209 -15.86 -0.96 -17.29
N ASP A 210 -16.57 0.02 -16.74
CA ASP A 210 -15.99 1.34 -16.43
C ASP A 210 -15.31 1.32 -15.05
N VAL A 211 -15.81 0.48 -14.14
CA VAL A 211 -15.23 0.26 -12.82
C VAL A 211 -15.30 -1.23 -12.46
N PHE A 212 -14.16 -1.78 -12.08
CA PHE A 212 -14.10 -3.08 -11.42
C PHE A 212 -13.84 -2.91 -9.93
N THR A 213 -14.66 -3.54 -9.09
CA THR A 213 -14.60 -3.39 -7.63
C THR A 213 -14.36 -4.73 -6.96
N VAL A 214 -13.41 -4.78 -6.02
CA VAL A 214 -13.28 -5.87 -5.05
C VAL A 214 -13.67 -5.34 -3.68
N ARG A 215 -14.67 -5.95 -3.05
CA ARG A 215 -15.02 -5.69 -1.64
C ARG A 215 -14.54 -6.85 -0.81
N GLU A 216 -13.86 -6.57 0.28
CA GLU A 216 -13.38 -7.58 1.21
C GLU A 216 -13.61 -7.11 2.64
N THR A 217 -14.30 -7.92 3.44
CA THR A 217 -14.49 -7.68 4.87
C THR A 217 -13.86 -8.80 5.66
N TYR A 218 -13.11 -8.45 6.70
CA TYR A 218 -12.47 -9.42 7.56
C TYR A 218 -12.20 -8.91 8.98
N ASP A 219 -12.11 -9.86 9.89
CA ASP A 219 -11.70 -9.63 11.27
C ASP A 219 -10.19 -9.80 11.41
N ILE A 220 -9.53 -8.93 12.17
CA ILE A 220 -8.19 -9.18 12.71
C ILE A 220 -8.36 -9.79 14.10
N LEU A 221 -7.75 -10.94 14.33
CA LEU A 221 -7.96 -11.76 15.52
C LEU A 221 -7.01 -11.38 16.66
N ALA A 222 -7.48 -11.49 17.90
CA ALA A 222 -6.71 -11.14 19.08
C ALA A 222 -5.78 -12.30 19.48
N THR A 223 -4.46 -12.05 19.50
CA THR A 223 -3.46 -13.10 19.76
C THR A 223 -3.62 -13.75 21.13
N ASP A 224 -4.02 -13.00 22.16
CA ASP A 224 -4.33 -13.53 23.48
C ASP A 224 -5.57 -14.42 23.50
N SER A 225 -6.58 -14.09 22.69
CA SER A 225 -7.77 -14.93 22.51
C SER A 225 -7.42 -16.22 21.75
N ILE A 226 -6.52 -16.17 20.77
CA ILE A 226 -5.96 -17.37 20.12
C ILE A 226 -5.29 -18.28 21.16
N LEU A 227 -4.41 -17.73 22.01
CA LEU A 227 -3.74 -18.51 23.06
C LEU A 227 -4.76 -19.10 24.04
N ALA A 228 -5.76 -18.31 24.47
CA ALA A 228 -6.81 -18.79 25.37
C ALA A 228 -7.61 -19.95 24.74
N HIS A 229 -7.93 -19.85 23.45
CA HIS A 229 -8.63 -20.90 22.70
C HIS A 229 -7.80 -22.18 22.61
N VAL A 230 -6.51 -22.09 22.29
CA VAL A 230 -5.60 -23.26 22.25
C VAL A 230 -5.52 -23.93 23.62
N ARG A 231 -5.41 -23.16 24.71
CA ARG A 231 -5.35 -23.70 26.07
C ARG A 231 -6.66 -24.37 26.48
N LYS A 232 -7.80 -23.80 26.11
CA LYS A 232 -9.13 -24.38 26.37
C LYS A 232 -9.34 -25.70 25.64
N ASN A 233 -8.73 -25.86 24.47
CA ASN A 233 -8.81 -27.05 23.63
C ASN A 233 -7.49 -27.86 23.65
N ALA A 234 -6.80 -27.87 24.79
CA ALA A 234 -5.52 -28.55 24.94
C ALA A 234 -5.61 -30.03 24.49
N GLY A 235 -4.54 -30.47 23.83
CA GLY A 235 -4.42 -31.80 23.25
C GLY A 235 -5.18 -32.04 21.94
N ARG A 236 -5.66 -30.98 21.30
CA ARG A 236 -6.30 -31.00 19.99
C ARG A 236 -5.71 -29.95 19.06
N GLU A 237 -5.82 -30.16 17.76
CA GLU A 237 -5.50 -29.12 16.79
C GLU A 237 -6.56 -28.02 16.87
N SER A 238 -6.11 -26.77 17.00
CA SER A 238 -6.98 -25.60 17.12
C SER A 238 -6.92 -24.75 15.85
N SER A 239 -8.08 -24.32 15.37
CA SER A 239 -8.15 -23.35 14.28
C SER A 239 -8.00 -21.93 14.85
N PHE A 240 -7.00 -21.18 14.38
CA PHE A 240 -6.84 -19.79 14.84
C PHE A 240 -7.96 -18.87 14.37
N THR A 241 -8.74 -19.28 13.36
CA THR A 241 -9.88 -18.54 12.83
C THR A 241 -11.22 -19.05 13.38
N ASP A 242 -11.21 -19.86 14.43
CA ASP A 242 -12.42 -20.38 15.06
C ASP A 242 -13.38 -19.22 15.45
N PRO A 243 -14.71 -19.38 15.30
CA PRO A 243 -15.68 -18.37 15.73
C PRO A 243 -15.53 -17.90 17.18
N ALA A 244 -15.05 -18.77 18.08
CA ALA A 244 -14.82 -18.46 19.48
C ALA A 244 -13.53 -17.65 19.75
N VAL A 245 -12.67 -17.44 18.75
CA VAL A 245 -11.53 -16.53 18.87
C VAL A 245 -12.02 -15.09 18.67
N ASP A 246 -11.74 -14.25 19.66
CA ASP A 246 -12.13 -12.84 19.64
C ASP A 246 -11.37 -12.06 18.57
N LYS A 247 -12.05 -11.04 18.06
CA LYS A 247 -11.47 -10.07 17.14
C LYS A 247 -11.02 -8.80 17.87
N VAL A 248 -9.96 -8.21 17.35
CA VAL A 248 -9.47 -6.88 17.72
C VAL A 248 -10.26 -5.81 17.00
N LEU A 249 -10.45 -6.01 15.70
CA LEU A 249 -11.19 -5.12 14.82
C LEU A 249 -11.83 -5.90 13.67
N THR A 250 -12.88 -5.32 13.10
CA THR A 250 -13.38 -5.70 11.77
C THR A 250 -13.01 -4.58 10.82
N GLN A 251 -12.57 -4.92 9.61
CA GLN A 251 -12.37 -3.94 8.56
C GLN A 251 -12.97 -4.36 7.24
N SER A 252 -13.43 -3.37 6.49
CA SER A 252 -13.98 -3.49 5.15
C SER A 252 -13.14 -2.67 4.19
N MET A 253 -12.67 -3.32 3.14
CA MET A 253 -11.84 -2.79 2.08
C MET A 253 -12.62 -2.79 0.78
N GLU A 254 -12.61 -1.67 0.08
CA GLU A 254 -13.08 -1.59 -1.30
C GLU A 254 -11.93 -1.14 -2.20
N TYR A 255 -11.60 -1.96 -3.19
CA TYR A 255 -10.60 -1.68 -4.22
C TYR A 255 -11.33 -1.41 -5.53
N GLN A 256 -11.39 -0.16 -5.97
CA GLN A 256 -12.03 0.24 -7.22
C GLN A 256 -10.99 0.54 -8.28
N PHE A 257 -10.96 -0.24 -9.34
CA PHE A 257 -10.04 -0.08 -10.46
C PHE A 257 -10.71 0.64 -11.62
N TYR A 258 -9.99 1.59 -12.20
CA TYR A 258 -10.45 2.43 -13.29
C TYR A 258 -9.54 2.31 -14.53
N PRO A 259 -10.06 2.58 -15.73
CA PRO A 259 -9.29 2.54 -16.99
C PRO A 259 -8.05 3.45 -17.02
N ASP A 260 -8.05 4.54 -16.25
CA ASP A 260 -6.93 5.49 -16.13
C ASP A 260 -5.76 4.98 -15.28
N GLY A 261 -5.76 3.68 -14.94
CA GLY A 261 -4.72 3.02 -14.17
C GLY A 261 -4.80 3.26 -12.67
N SER A 262 -5.83 3.98 -12.20
CA SER A 262 -6.06 4.18 -10.76
C SER A 262 -6.75 3.00 -10.10
N CYS A 263 -6.36 2.75 -8.85
CA CYS A 263 -7.03 1.90 -7.89
C CYS A 263 -7.30 2.74 -6.64
N ILE A 264 -8.57 3.05 -6.40
CA ILE A 264 -9.02 3.71 -5.17
C ILE A 264 -9.20 2.65 -4.10
N VAL A 265 -8.60 2.89 -2.94
CA VAL A 265 -8.63 2.00 -1.78
C VAL A 265 -9.41 2.69 -0.68
N THR A 266 -10.63 2.24 -0.47
CA THR A 266 -11.48 2.71 0.63
C THR A 266 -11.41 1.73 1.79
N HIS A 267 -10.95 2.20 2.94
CA HIS A 267 -10.79 1.41 4.15
C HIS A 267 -11.74 1.92 5.24
N ARG A 268 -12.49 0.99 5.84
CA ARG A 268 -13.26 1.22 7.06
C ARG A 268 -12.84 0.22 8.13
N ALA A 269 -12.55 0.68 9.33
CA ALA A 269 -12.22 -0.18 10.48
C ALA A 269 -13.06 0.19 11.69
N ARG A 270 -13.47 -0.83 12.46
CA ARG A 270 -14.09 -0.69 13.78
C ARG A 270 -13.36 -1.57 14.78
N PHE A 271 -12.90 -0.95 15.87
CA PHE A 271 -12.21 -1.63 16.96
C PHE A 271 -13.21 -2.17 18.00
N PHE A 272 -12.95 -3.37 18.51
CA PHE A 272 -13.70 -4.04 19.57
C PHE A 272 -12.89 -4.21 20.85
N ARG A 273 -11.59 -3.89 20.79
CA ARG A 273 -10.64 -3.99 21.89
C ARG A 273 -9.72 -2.79 21.89
N ASP A 274 -9.28 -2.38 23.08
CA ASP A 274 -8.24 -1.36 23.17
C ASP A 274 -6.92 -1.89 22.60
N VAL A 275 -6.21 -1.06 21.84
CA VAL A 275 -4.87 -1.37 21.33
C VAL A 275 -3.91 -0.21 21.53
N ARG A 276 -2.63 -0.52 21.76
CA ARG A 276 -1.54 0.45 21.71
C ARG A 276 -1.09 0.60 20.26
N LEU A 277 -1.49 1.70 19.62
CA LEU A 277 -1.13 1.97 18.23
C LEU A 277 0.37 2.29 18.11
N GLY A 278 1.03 1.70 17.11
CA GLY A 278 2.30 2.19 16.60
C GLY A 278 2.06 3.12 15.41
N TYR A 279 1.40 2.65 14.36
CA TYR A 279 0.89 3.49 13.26
C TYR A 279 -0.09 2.73 12.36
N MET A 280 -0.80 3.45 11.48
CA MET A 280 -1.55 2.86 10.38
C MET A 280 -1.45 3.73 9.12
N GLY A 281 -1.08 3.08 8.01
CA GLY A 281 -0.88 3.75 6.72
C GLY A 281 -2.04 3.64 5.74
N PHE A 282 -2.88 2.61 5.83
CA PHE A 282 -3.98 2.29 4.90
C PHE A 282 -3.58 1.98 3.45
N ILE A 283 -2.42 2.45 3.00
CA ILE A 283 -1.81 2.14 1.70
C ILE A 283 -0.31 1.96 1.89
N GLN A 284 0.32 1.13 1.06
CA GLN A 284 1.78 1.00 0.95
C GLN A 284 2.13 0.47 -0.44
N ALA A 285 3.36 0.68 -0.88
CA ALA A 285 3.80 0.14 -2.16
C ALA A 285 5.31 -0.10 -2.20
N GLY A 286 5.70 -1.21 -2.82
CA GLY A 286 7.08 -1.45 -3.23
C GLY A 286 7.59 -0.46 -4.29
N PRO A 287 8.90 -0.50 -4.59
CA PRO A 287 9.47 0.30 -5.66
C PRO A 287 8.94 -0.14 -7.03
N MET A 288 8.89 0.80 -7.98
CA MET A 288 8.74 0.45 -9.39
C MET A 288 9.94 -0.37 -9.87
N ASN A 289 9.68 -1.33 -10.75
CA ASN A 289 10.74 -2.08 -11.40
C ASN A 289 11.31 -1.25 -12.55
N TYR A 290 12.49 -0.68 -12.35
CA TYR A 290 13.25 -0.04 -13.43
C TYR A 290 14.26 -1.02 -14.07
N THR A 291 14.75 -2.00 -13.30
CA THR A 291 15.83 -2.89 -13.74
C THR A 291 15.44 -3.67 -15.00
N ARG A 292 16.34 -3.71 -15.98
CA ARG A 292 16.20 -4.37 -17.31
C ARG A 292 15.35 -3.64 -18.34
N CYS A 293 14.42 -2.77 -17.92
CA CYS A 293 13.48 -2.14 -18.85
C CYS A 293 13.56 -0.62 -18.88
N PHE A 294 14.11 0.03 -17.88
CA PHE A 294 14.22 1.49 -17.83
C PHE A 294 15.64 1.90 -17.43
N GLU A 295 16.02 3.13 -17.76
CA GLU A 295 17.36 3.67 -17.55
C GLU A 295 17.42 4.54 -16.29
N ARG A 296 16.29 5.18 -15.94
CA ARG A 296 16.18 6.07 -14.79
C ARG A 296 15.02 5.67 -13.90
N HIS A 297 15.21 5.86 -12.59
CA HIS A 297 14.18 5.71 -11.57
C HIS A 297 14.26 6.89 -10.62
N THR A 298 13.22 7.71 -10.57
CA THR A 298 13.16 8.90 -9.71
C THR A 298 12.06 8.75 -8.68
N TYR A 299 12.35 9.09 -7.43
CA TYR A 299 11.35 9.19 -6.35
C TYR A 299 11.12 10.65 -6.00
N TYR A 300 9.86 11.09 -6.04
CA TYR A 300 9.44 12.48 -5.87
C TYR A 300 8.35 12.58 -4.80
N ILE A 301 8.48 13.56 -3.90
CA ILE A 301 7.52 13.85 -2.85
C ILE A 301 7.27 15.37 -2.84
N PRO A 302 6.10 15.84 -3.30
CA PRO A 302 5.73 17.25 -3.19
C PRO A 302 5.61 17.66 -1.73
N LYS A 303 5.68 18.98 -1.45
CA LYS A 303 5.50 19.56 -0.10
C LYS A 303 6.58 19.17 0.92
N ILE A 304 7.75 18.77 0.45
CA ILE A 304 8.92 18.48 1.29
C ILE A 304 10.03 19.50 1.03
N ARG A 305 10.81 19.82 2.07
CA ARG A 305 12.07 20.57 1.95
C ARG A 305 13.23 19.59 1.86
N PRO A 306 14.40 19.99 1.33
CA PRO A 306 15.61 19.19 1.47
C PRO A 306 15.98 18.96 2.95
N PHE A 307 16.47 17.78 3.28
CA PHE A 307 16.90 17.44 4.64
C PHE A 307 18.02 16.39 4.65
N THR A 308 18.78 16.33 5.73
CA THR A 308 19.94 15.43 5.87
C THR A 308 19.60 14.24 6.76
N VAL A 309 19.95 13.03 6.31
CA VAL A 309 19.90 11.81 7.14
C VAL A 309 21.26 11.14 7.09
N ASN A 310 21.87 10.94 8.26
CA ASN A 310 23.19 10.29 8.39
C ASN A 310 24.25 10.90 7.47
N GLY A 311 24.27 12.23 7.33
CA GLY A 311 25.22 12.97 6.49
C GLY A 311 24.87 13.01 5.00
N ILE A 312 23.80 12.36 4.55
CA ILE A 312 23.34 12.40 3.15
C ILE A 312 22.22 13.44 3.02
N LEU A 313 22.43 14.45 2.18
CA LEU A 313 21.40 15.42 1.81
C LEU A 313 20.44 14.79 0.80
N TYR A 314 19.15 14.79 1.13
CA TYR A 314 18.08 14.35 0.25
C TYR A 314 17.19 15.52 -0.15
N ASP A 315 16.83 15.56 -1.43
CA ASP A 315 15.88 16.53 -1.98
C ASP A 315 14.77 15.81 -2.77
N PHE A 316 13.86 15.18 -2.02
CA PHE A 316 12.72 14.48 -2.62
C PHE A 316 11.74 15.45 -3.31
N GLY A 317 11.79 16.74 -3.00
CA GLY A 317 10.98 17.77 -3.65
C GLY A 317 11.46 18.11 -5.07
N ASN A 318 12.69 17.78 -5.42
CA ASN A 318 13.19 17.87 -6.80
C ASN A 318 13.39 16.50 -7.46
N GLY A 319 13.19 15.43 -6.69
CA GLY A 319 13.37 14.06 -7.14
C GLY A 319 14.73 13.50 -6.74
N VAL A 320 14.74 12.27 -6.24
CA VAL A 320 15.95 11.53 -5.85
C VAL A 320 16.11 10.33 -6.75
N ASP A 321 17.35 10.03 -7.16
CA ASP A 321 17.67 8.77 -7.83
C ASP A 321 17.34 7.59 -6.91
N TYR A 322 16.38 6.78 -7.34
CA TYR A 322 15.84 5.66 -6.60
C TYR A 322 16.22 4.30 -7.20
N SER A 323 17.16 4.32 -8.16
CA SER A 323 17.71 3.12 -8.78
C SER A 323 18.49 2.25 -7.80
N LYS A 324 19.02 2.84 -6.72
CA LYS A 324 19.78 2.16 -5.67
C LYS A 324 18.95 2.03 -4.40
N LYS A 325 19.19 0.94 -3.66
CA LYS A 325 18.62 0.75 -2.32
C LYS A 325 19.07 1.88 -1.40
N LEU A 326 18.13 2.38 -0.60
CA LEU A 326 18.45 3.33 0.46
C LEU A 326 19.37 2.69 1.50
N PRO A 327 20.48 3.35 1.91
CA PRO A 327 21.40 2.81 2.90
C PRO A 327 20.77 2.71 4.30
N HIS A 328 19.77 3.55 4.59
CA HIS A 328 19.07 3.60 5.86
C HIS A 328 17.57 3.81 5.65
N THR A 329 16.78 3.48 6.65
CA THR A 329 15.35 3.87 6.68
C THR A 329 15.25 5.38 6.85
N ILE A 330 14.47 6.05 6.01
CA ILE A 330 14.28 7.50 6.04
C ILE A 330 12.89 7.79 6.60
N TYR A 331 12.81 8.58 7.67
CA TYR A 331 11.55 9.05 8.25
C TYR A 331 11.33 10.52 7.91
N PHE A 332 10.15 10.84 7.41
CA PHE A 332 9.77 12.20 7.02
C PHE A 332 8.91 12.80 8.14
N LYS A 333 9.54 13.59 9.00
CA LYS A 333 8.93 14.22 10.17
C LYS A 333 8.60 15.69 9.88
N ASN A 334 7.88 16.35 10.79
CA ASN A 334 7.41 17.73 10.60
C ASN A 334 8.47 18.74 10.14
N ASP A 335 9.72 18.59 10.57
CA ASP A 335 10.87 19.42 10.19
C ASP A 335 11.24 19.30 8.70
N SER A 336 10.95 18.16 8.08
CA SER A 336 11.12 17.95 6.63
C SER A 336 10.01 18.57 5.77
N PHE A 337 8.89 19.03 6.36
CA PHE A 337 7.75 19.51 5.57
C PHE A 337 7.96 20.94 5.07
N ALA A 338 7.49 21.24 3.86
CA ALA A 338 7.45 22.59 3.32
C ALA A 338 6.52 23.50 4.14
N ASP A 339 5.40 22.94 4.62
CA ASP A 339 4.45 23.57 5.54
C ASP A 339 3.96 22.50 6.56
N PRO A 340 4.23 22.67 7.88
CA PRO A 340 3.75 21.76 8.91
C PRO A 340 2.22 21.60 8.96
N GLY A 341 1.46 22.60 8.50
CA GLY A 341 0.00 22.56 8.42
C GLY A 341 -0.54 21.76 7.23
N ASN A 342 0.34 21.36 6.30
CA ASN A 342 0.00 20.73 5.03
C ASN A 342 1.03 19.62 4.69
N PRO A 343 0.98 18.49 5.41
CA PRO A 343 1.95 17.41 5.23
C PRO A 343 1.88 16.81 3.80
N PRO A 344 2.96 16.15 3.32
CA PRO A 344 2.95 15.50 2.02
C PRO A 344 1.93 14.34 2.01
N ASP A 345 1.05 14.36 1.01
CA ASP A 345 -0.14 13.49 0.87
C ASP A 345 -0.06 12.51 -0.32
N ARG A 346 0.91 12.71 -1.21
CA ARG A 346 1.16 11.88 -2.39
C ARG A 346 2.66 11.63 -2.55
N PHE A 347 3.01 10.44 -3.03
CA PHE A 347 4.37 9.96 -3.18
C PHE A 347 4.50 9.29 -4.54
N LEU A 348 5.46 9.75 -5.34
CA LEU A 348 5.53 9.46 -6.75
C LEU A 348 6.85 8.78 -7.10
N GLN A 349 6.75 7.82 -8.01
CA GLN A 349 7.88 7.18 -8.66
C GLN A 349 7.75 7.39 -10.17
N TYR A 350 8.88 7.61 -10.83
CA TYR A 350 8.95 7.72 -12.28
C TYR A 350 10.01 6.76 -12.80
N VAL A 351 9.70 6.07 -13.89
CA VAL A 351 10.68 5.27 -14.65
C VAL A 351 10.69 5.70 -16.11
N GLU A 352 11.90 5.88 -16.64
CA GLU A 352 12.14 6.51 -17.96
C GLU A 352 13.28 5.77 -18.70
N GLY A 353 13.29 5.76 -20.04
CA GLY A 353 14.46 5.31 -20.81
C GLY A 353 14.19 4.82 -22.24
N ALA A 354 15.25 4.80 -23.06
CA ALA A 354 15.40 4.15 -24.39
C ALA A 354 14.13 3.95 -25.26
N GLY A 355 13.39 5.03 -25.56
CA GLY A 355 12.25 4.98 -26.48
C GLY A 355 11.00 4.26 -25.93
N LYS A 356 10.93 4.04 -24.61
CA LYS A 356 9.76 3.48 -23.91
C LYS A 356 8.89 4.61 -23.36
N PRO A 357 7.60 4.34 -23.08
CA PRO A 357 6.74 5.32 -22.42
C PRO A 357 7.31 5.75 -21.07
N GLU A 358 7.19 7.04 -20.76
CA GLU A 358 7.48 7.56 -19.42
C GLU A 358 6.35 7.14 -18.48
N VAL A 359 6.67 6.38 -17.44
CA VAL A 359 5.65 5.83 -16.52
C VAL A 359 5.80 6.45 -15.15
N GLY A 360 4.73 7.08 -14.70
CA GLY A 360 4.56 7.51 -13.32
C GLY A 360 3.78 6.47 -12.52
N PHE A 361 4.11 6.35 -11.24
CA PHE A 361 3.32 5.64 -10.24
C PHE A 361 3.12 6.55 -9.02
N ALA A 362 1.87 6.84 -8.69
CA ALA A 362 1.51 7.63 -7.52
C ALA A 362 0.81 6.74 -6.48
N ILE A 363 1.16 6.93 -5.21
CA ILE A 363 0.35 6.50 -4.07
C ILE A 363 0.07 7.69 -3.17
N GLY A 364 -1.09 7.73 -2.54
CA GLY A 364 -1.45 8.85 -1.69
C GLY A 364 -2.81 8.73 -1.03
N TYR A 365 -3.22 9.81 -0.38
CA TYR A 365 -4.52 9.94 0.25
C TYR A 365 -5.44 10.85 -0.55
N ALA A 366 -6.74 10.59 -0.47
CA ALA A 366 -7.72 11.52 -0.99
C ALA A 366 -7.60 12.88 -0.29
N VAL A 367 -7.76 13.96 -1.07
CA VAL A 367 -7.72 15.34 -0.58
C VAL A 367 -9.11 15.86 -0.19
N THR A 368 -10.16 15.10 -0.51
CA THR A 368 -11.56 15.51 -0.31
C THR A 368 -12.21 14.89 0.92
N GLU A 369 -11.75 13.73 1.39
CA GLU A 369 -12.44 12.98 2.45
C GLU A 369 -11.54 11.98 3.19
N GLY A 370 -12.05 11.52 4.35
CA GLY A 370 -11.40 10.54 5.20
C GLY A 370 -10.24 11.09 6.03
N ILE A 371 -9.70 10.25 6.90
CA ILE A 371 -8.61 10.63 7.83
C ILE A 371 -7.28 10.91 7.13
N GLY A 372 -7.15 10.55 5.85
CA GLY A 372 -5.97 10.84 5.03
C GLY A 372 -5.91 12.28 4.52
N MET A 373 -7.05 12.99 4.50
CA MET A 373 -7.14 14.39 4.08
C MET A 373 -6.27 15.28 4.99
N ASN A 374 -5.45 16.16 4.41
CA ASN A 374 -4.46 16.94 5.15
C ASN A 374 -5.03 17.77 6.31
N SER A 375 -6.24 18.33 6.16
CA SER A 375 -6.92 19.10 7.22
C SER A 375 -7.21 18.27 8.49
N VAL A 376 -7.37 16.95 8.36
CA VAL A 376 -7.55 16.00 9.46
C VAL A 376 -6.20 15.38 9.84
N ARG A 377 -5.49 14.85 8.84
CA ARG A 377 -4.26 14.07 9.00
C ARG A 377 -3.18 14.80 9.77
N LYS A 378 -3.01 16.12 9.57
CA LYS A 378 -2.01 16.94 10.28
C LYS A 378 -2.10 16.84 11.81
N ASN A 379 -3.29 16.53 12.35
CA ASN A 379 -3.51 16.37 13.79
C ASN A 379 -3.20 14.95 14.28
N ASN A 380 -3.21 13.96 13.37
CA ASN A 380 -3.07 12.54 13.68
C ASN A 380 -1.65 12.01 13.48
N ILE A 381 -0.75 12.80 12.88
CA ILE A 381 0.61 12.36 12.54
C ILE A 381 1.70 13.30 13.09
N ARG A 382 2.87 12.74 13.34
CA ARG A 382 4.16 13.45 13.43
C ARG A 382 5.11 13.04 12.31
N THR A 383 4.90 11.85 11.76
CA THR A 383 5.62 11.31 10.61
C THR A 383 4.64 11.17 9.44
N ALA A 384 4.99 11.67 8.25
CA ALA A 384 4.15 11.54 7.07
C ALA A 384 4.33 10.19 6.36
N LEU A 385 5.56 9.68 6.35
CA LEU A 385 5.90 8.36 5.83
C LEU A 385 7.27 7.93 6.35
N PHE A 386 7.59 6.65 6.17
CA PHE A 386 8.98 6.23 6.04
C PHE A 386 9.24 5.48 4.73
N LEU A 387 10.48 5.57 4.26
CA LEU A 387 11.02 4.76 3.17
C LEU A 387 11.99 3.74 3.76
N TYR A 388 11.70 2.45 3.57
CA TYR A 388 12.55 1.38 4.07
C TYR A 388 13.76 1.13 3.15
N THR A 389 14.79 0.44 3.64
CA THR A 389 16.03 0.15 2.89
C THR A 389 15.80 -0.69 1.63
N SER A 390 14.64 -1.35 1.53
CA SER A 390 14.18 -2.04 0.32
C SER A 390 13.54 -1.12 -0.72
N ASN A 391 13.59 0.20 -0.53
CA ASN A 391 12.88 1.20 -1.35
C ASN A 391 11.35 1.10 -1.29
N LYS A 392 10.81 0.50 -0.22
CA LYS A 392 9.36 0.38 -0.02
C LYS A 392 8.82 1.59 0.73
N THR A 393 7.68 2.10 0.30
CA THR A 393 7.02 3.30 0.84
C THR A 393 5.92 2.95 1.83
N TYR A 394 5.96 3.57 3.00
CA TYR A 394 5.00 3.39 4.08
C TYR A 394 4.44 4.75 4.55
N PRO A 395 3.36 5.25 3.91
CA PRO A 395 2.62 6.42 4.37
C PRO A 395 1.99 6.22 5.74
N TYR A 396 1.78 7.31 6.47
CA TYR A 396 1.13 7.33 7.79
C TYR A 396 -0.15 8.15 7.69
N ALA A 397 -1.29 7.61 8.11
CA ALA A 397 -2.51 8.38 8.36
C ALA A 397 -2.79 8.53 9.87
N LEU A 398 -2.35 7.55 10.67
CA LEU A 398 -2.40 7.56 12.13
C LEU A 398 -1.01 7.24 12.68
N ASP A 399 -0.60 7.96 13.72
CA ASP A 399 0.69 7.81 14.39
C ASP A 399 0.49 7.62 15.90
N GLY A 400 1.08 6.57 16.47
CA GLY A 400 1.02 6.27 17.90
C GLY A 400 1.59 7.40 18.77
N ALA A 401 2.43 8.28 18.22
CA ALA A 401 2.89 9.47 18.95
C ALA A 401 1.76 10.50 19.19
N LYS A 402 0.70 10.50 18.38
CA LYS A 402 -0.48 11.38 18.51
C LYS A 402 -1.69 10.65 19.07
N MET A 403 -1.79 9.36 18.79
CA MET A 403 -2.89 8.49 19.22
C MET A 403 -2.30 7.20 19.81
N PRO A 404 -1.73 7.23 21.03
CA PRO A 404 -1.00 6.09 21.58
C PRO A 404 -1.90 4.90 21.90
N VAL A 405 -3.19 5.13 22.13
CA VAL A 405 -4.20 4.09 22.36
C VAL A 405 -5.40 4.36 21.46
N ILE A 406 -5.82 3.34 20.72
CA ILE A 406 -7.14 3.29 20.08
C ILE A 406 -8.04 2.53 21.05
N ARG A 407 -9.19 3.12 21.36
CA ARG A 407 -10.15 2.52 22.29
C ARG A 407 -11.14 1.61 21.56
N SER A 408 -11.66 0.61 22.26
CA SER A 408 -12.80 -0.16 21.80
C SER A 408 -13.96 0.79 21.42
N GLY A 409 -14.64 0.49 20.32
CA GLY A 409 -15.68 1.33 19.74
C GLY A 409 -15.18 2.42 18.78
N SER A 410 -13.88 2.67 18.67
CA SER A 410 -13.35 3.61 17.67
C SER A 410 -13.57 3.11 16.24
N GLU A 411 -13.93 4.03 15.35
CA GLU A 411 -14.12 3.79 13.92
C GLU A 411 -13.22 4.70 13.08
N PHE A 412 -12.72 4.17 11.96
CA PHE A 412 -11.87 4.90 11.03
C PHE A 412 -12.38 4.76 9.60
N TYR A 413 -12.26 5.84 8.84
CA TYR A 413 -12.54 5.88 7.41
C TYR A 413 -11.38 6.57 6.68
N CYS A 414 -10.73 5.85 5.77
CA CYS A 414 -9.66 6.36 4.94
C CYS A 414 -9.94 6.07 3.46
N MET A 415 -9.79 7.08 2.60
CA MET A 415 -9.70 6.90 1.16
C MET A 415 -8.26 7.18 0.72
N ALA A 416 -7.64 6.19 0.10
CA ALA A 416 -6.31 6.25 -0.46
C ALA A 416 -6.35 5.83 -1.93
N TYR A 417 -5.25 6.02 -2.65
CA TYR A 417 -5.14 5.57 -4.03
C TYR A 417 -3.75 5.07 -4.35
N ARG A 418 -3.69 4.21 -5.38
CA ARG A 418 -2.49 3.91 -6.14
C ARG A 418 -2.79 4.05 -7.63
N GLN A 419 -1.89 4.57 -8.43
CA GLN A 419 -2.15 4.82 -9.85
C GLN A 419 -0.89 4.73 -10.69
N TYR A 420 -0.97 3.97 -11.78
CA TYR A 420 0.00 4.04 -12.87
C TYR A 420 -0.51 5.02 -13.93
N PHE A 421 0.33 5.91 -14.42
CA PHE A 421 -0.06 6.92 -15.39
C PHE A 421 1.06 7.23 -16.38
N ASP A 422 0.67 7.70 -17.57
CA ASP A 422 1.60 8.21 -18.58
C ASP A 422 2.12 9.58 -18.12
N ALA A 423 3.38 9.61 -17.70
CA ALA A 423 3.99 10.80 -17.09
C ALA A 423 4.23 11.93 -18.11
N SER A 424 4.28 11.62 -19.41
CA SER A 424 4.45 12.62 -20.47
C SER A 424 3.30 13.64 -20.51
N ARG A 425 2.12 13.28 -19.98
CA ARG A 425 0.95 14.16 -19.85
C ARG A 425 1.20 15.34 -18.89
N GLY A 426 2.14 15.20 -17.97
CA GLY A 426 2.43 16.19 -16.93
C GLY A 426 1.37 16.29 -15.83
N TRP A 427 0.38 15.40 -15.84
CA TRP A 427 -0.66 15.29 -14.82
C TRP A 427 -1.18 13.86 -14.71
N TYR A 428 -1.78 13.54 -13.58
CA TYR A 428 -2.59 12.35 -13.39
C TYR A 428 -3.87 12.70 -12.65
N ALA A 429 -4.88 11.84 -12.75
CA ALA A 429 -6.16 12.10 -12.10
C ALA A 429 -6.79 10.81 -11.61
N ASN A 430 -7.51 10.90 -10.50
CA ASN A 430 -8.25 9.79 -9.92
C ASN A 430 -9.58 10.27 -9.33
N ARG A 431 -10.51 9.33 -9.14
CA ARG A 431 -11.83 9.63 -8.56
C ARG A 431 -11.74 9.65 -7.04
N GLN A 432 -12.33 10.68 -6.42
CA GLN A 432 -12.44 10.81 -4.98
C GLN A 432 -13.87 11.19 -4.64
N GLY A 433 -14.63 10.19 -4.20
CA GLY A 433 -16.08 10.27 -4.14
C GLY A 433 -16.67 10.54 -5.53
N LYS A 434 -17.42 11.64 -5.65
CA LYS A 434 -18.04 12.07 -6.92
C LYS A 434 -17.13 12.90 -7.82
N ASP A 435 -16.03 13.43 -7.28
CA ASP A 435 -15.16 14.36 -7.99
C ASP A 435 -14.00 13.61 -8.68
N LYS A 436 -13.55 14.13 -9.82
CA LYS A 436 -12.28 13.72 -10.45
C LYS A 436 -11.22 14.76 -10.12
N ILE A 437 -10.19 14.34 -9.41
CA ILE A 437 -9.13 15.22 -8.90
C ILE A 437 -7.90 15.07 -9.79
N TYR A 438 -7.41 16.20 -10.29
CA TYR A 438 -6.23 16.29 -11.14
C TYR A 438 -5.05 16.80 -10.32
N TYR A 439 -3.92 16.11 -10.44
CA TYR A 439 -2.66 16.44 -9.81
C TYR A 439 -1.68 16.85 -10.88
N VAL A 440 -1.16 18.06 -10.74
CA VAL A 440 -0.14 18.64 -11.62
C VAL A 440 1.07 18.95 -10.76
N ASP A 441 2.22 18.35 -11.08
CA ASP A 441 3.45 18.51 -10.33
C ASP A 441 4.59 18.94 -11.28
N PHE A 442 5.30 20.02 -10.94
CA PHE A 442 6.43 20.57 -11.68
C PHE A 442 7.70 20.48 -10.83
N ARG A 443 8.63 19.61 -11.25
CA ARG A 443 9.94 19.45 -10.59
C ARG A 443 10.87 20.64 -10.84
N GLU A 444 10.73 21.30 -12.00
CA GLU A 444 11.52 22.45 -12.42
C GLU A 444 10.65 23.70 -12.58
N PRO A 445 11.24 24.91 -12.61
CA PRO A 445 10.50 26.13 -12.90
C PRO A 445 9.79 26.01 -14.24
N VAL A 446 8.60 26.60 -14.33
CA VAL A 446 7.74 26.51 -15.50
C VAL A 446 7.40 27.89 -16.02
N SER A 447 7.54 28.10 -17.33
CA SER A 447 7.26 29.38 -17.99
C SER A 447 6.29 29.14 -19.15
N GLY A 448 5.01 29.45 -18.93
CA GLY A 448 3.98 29.36 -19.96
C GLY A 448 3.70 27.95 -20.49
N ARG A 449 3.98 26.89 -19.71
CA ARG A 449 3.70 25.51 -20.14
C ARG A 449 2.21 25.28 -20.19
N GLU A 450 1.74 24.80 -21.34
CA GLU A 450 0.35 24.42 -21.54
C GLU A 450 0.17 22.92 -21.29
N LEU A 451 -0.84 22.56 -20.50
CA LEU A 451 -1.27 21.18 -20.30
C LEU A 451 -2.70 21.04 -20.79
N VAL A 452 -2.94 19.97 -21.56
CA VAL A 452 -4.26 19.60 -22.08
C VAL A 452 -4.86 18.53 -21.20
N PHE A 453 -6.09 18.75 -20.76
CA PHE A 453 -6.89 17.84 -19.95
C PHE A 453 -7.90 17.08 -20.83
N PRO A 454 -8.46 15.96 -20.35
CA PRO A 454 -9.42 15.17 -21.13
C PRO A 454 -10.67 15.97 -21.49
N ASP A 455 -11.37 15.57 -22.54
CA ASP A 455 -12.57 16.24 -23.06
C ASP A 455 -13.68 16.39 -21.99
N GLU A 456 -13.70 15.53 -20.98
CA GLU A 456 -14.62 15.65 -19.83
C GLU A 456 -14.41 16.93 -19.01
N ALA A 457 -13.26 17.59 -19.15
CA ALA A 457 -12.93 18.89 -18.55
C ALA A 457 -13.25 20.06 -19.50
N ALA A 458 -13.58 19.80 -20.78
CA ALA A 458 -13.80 20.83 -21.77
C ALA A 458 -14.99 21.73 -21.41
N GLY A 459 -14.76 23.06 -21.41
CA GLY A 459 -15.78 24.06 -21.08
C GLY A 459 -16.13 24.16 -19.59
N LYS A 460 -15.54 23.32 -18.74
CA LYS A 460 -15.72 23.39 -17.28
C LYS A 460 -14.71 24.35 -16.65
N LYS A 461 -15.11 24.99 -15.56
CA LYS A 461 -14.24 25.92 -14.83
C LYS A 461 -13.28 25.12 -13.94
N PRO A 462 -11.97 25.40 -13.96
CA PRO A 462 -11.04 24.81 -13.01
C PRO A 462 -11.28 25.39 -11.61
N VAL A 463 -11.43 24.52 -10.63
CA VAL A 463 -11.47 24.83 -9.21
C VAL A 463 -10.15 24.37 -8.59
N VAL A 464 -9.42 25.31 -8.00
CA VAL A 464 -8.17 25.02 -7.29
C VAL A 464 -8.50 24.52 -5.89
N LEU A 465 -8.13 23.28 -5.61
CA LEU A 465 -8.19 22.73 -4.26
C LEU A 465 -6.93 23.09 -3.47
N GLU A 466 -5.80 23.09 -4.16
CA GLU A 466 -4.51 23.41 -3.57
C GLU A 466 -3.53 23.84 -4.66
N LYS A 467 -2.60 24.75 -4.36
CA LYS A 467 -1.48 25.05 -5.26
C LYS A 467 -0.32 25.69 -4.51
N THR A 468 0.87 25.64 -5.09
CA THR A 468 1.97 26.50 -4.70
C THR A 468 1.55 27.97 -4.82
N ALA A 469 1.88 28.79 -3.82
CA ALA A 469 1.41 30.18 -3.73
C ALA A 469 1.78 30.99 -4.98
N SER A 470 3.01 30.86 -5.46
CA SER A 470 3.56 31.56 -6.63
C SER A 470 3.14 30.98 -7.99
N LEU A 471 2.50 29.80 -8.03
CA LEU A 471 2.03 29.20 -9.28
C LEU A 471 0.85 30.00 -9.85
N LYS A 472 1.02 30.52 -11.06
CA LYS A 472 -0.01 31.19 -11.85
C LYS A 472 -0.60 30.22 -12.87
N MET A 473 -1.91 30.27 -13.03
CA MET A 473 -2.67 29.40 -13.93
C MET A 473 -3.68 30.23 -14.72
N MET A 474 -3.74 30.02 -16.03
CA MET A 474 -4.69 30.70 -16.93
C MET A 474 -5.35 29.69 -17.86
N VAL A 475 -6.63 29.86 -18.15
CA VAL A 475 -7.31 29.08 -19.19
C VAL A 475 -6.77 29.53 -20.55
N SER A 476 -6.26 28.60 -21.35
CA SER A 476 -5.69 28.89 -22.68
C SER A 476 -6.38 28.17 -23.83
N GLY A 477 -7.34 27.28 -23.53
CA GLY A 477 -8.19 26.60 -24.50
C GLY A 477 -9.38 25.94 -23.82
N LYS A 478 -10.23 25.22 -24.59
CA LYS A 478 -11.45 24.59 -24.05
C LYS A 478 -11.19 23.63 -22.90
N ALA A 479 -10.09 22.88 -22.96
CA ALA A 479 -9.63 21.94 -21.92
C ALA A 479 -8.14 22.14 -21.61
N ALA A 480 -7.60 23.34 -21.79
CA ALA A 480 -6.17 23.61 -21.65
C ALA A 480 -5.91 24.71 -20.62
N LEU A 481 -4.92 24.48 -19.75
CA LEU A 481 -4.45 25.43 -18.76
C LEU A 481 -2.96 25.72 -18.99
N ARG A 482 -2.61 26.99 -18.92
CA ARG A 482 -1.23 27.49 -18.99
C ARG A 482 -0.71 27.79 -17.60
N PHE A 483 0.49 27.27 -17.29
CA PHE A 483 1.13 27.37 -15.98
C PHE A 483 2.45 28.15 -16.05
N THR A 484 2.65 29.02 -15.06
CA THR A 484 3.91 29.74 -14.85
C THR A 484 4.25 29.77 -13.36
N CYS A 485 5.46 29.32 -13.00
CA CYS A 485 6.00 29.37 -11.65
C CYS A 485 7.54 29.46 -11.70
N PRO A 486 8.16 30.46 -11.06
CA PRO A 486 9.62 30.60 -11.03
C PRO A 486 10.30 29.60 -10.07
N GLU A 487 9.54 29.02 -9.14
CA GLU A 487 10.04 28.07 -8.15
C GLU A 487 10.03 26.64 -8.67
N LYS A 488 11.00 25.85 -8.17
CA LYS A 488 10.99 24.38 -8.27
C LYS A 488 9.93 23.76 -7.35
N ASN A 489 9.63 22.48 -7.54
CA ASN A 489 8.67 21.73 -6.72
C ASN A 489 7.30 22.42 -6.60
N SER A 490 6.82 22.99 -7.71
CA SER A 490 5.52 23.66 -7.73
C SER A 490 4.42 22.68 -8.13
N TYR A 491 3.22 22.83 -7.59
CA TYR A 491 2.12 21.92 -7.86
C TYR A 491 0.76 22.63 -7.86
N ALA A 492 -0.21 21.96 -8.48
CA ALA A 492 -1.63 22.28 -8.37
C ALA A 492 -2.45 20.99 -8.22
N VAL A 493 -3.47 21.06 -7.37
CA VAL A 493 -4.51 20.05 -7.21
C VAL A 493 -5.83 20.70 -7.60
N LEU A 494 -6.48 20.13 -8.61
CA LEU A 494 -7.59 20.77 -9.32
C LEU A 494 -8.78 19.81 -9.44
N LYS A 495 -9.97 20.38 -9.62
CA LYS A 495 -11.12 19.69 -10.19
C LYS A 495 -11.81 20.60 -11.21
N PHE A 496 -12.64 20.04 -12.08
CA PHE A 496 -13.38 20.79 -13.10
C PHE A 496 -14.88 20.70 -12.83
N GLN A 497 -15.57 21.85 -12.84
CA GLN A 497 -17.02 21.96 -12.57
C GLN A 497 -17.74 22.81 -13.61
#